data_AF-A0A0L6J761-F1
#
_entry.id   AF-A0A0L6J761-F1
#
_cell.length_a   1.000
_cell.length_b   1.000
_cell.length_c   1.000
_cell.angle_alpha   90.00
_cell.angle_beta   90.00
_cell.angle_gamma   90.00
#
_symmetry.space_group_name_H-M   'P 1'
#
loop_
_entity.id
_entity.type
_entity.pdbx_description
1 polymer ?
#
loop_
_entity_poly.entity_id
_entity_poly.type
_entity_poly.pdbx_seq_one_letter_code
_entity_poly.pdbx_strand_id
1 'polypeptide(L)' 'MVDSLRAHLPTAGLDQGEMQQVGARLPASLVRQAKRRTGLSSNTDLLTVALANLALEDAFADAFEAAHGQLDPELDIGF' A
#
# COMPACT_ATOMS: atom_id res chain seq x y z
N MET A 1 -4.85 7.40 1.12
CA MET A 1 -4.14 6.10 1.18
C MET A 1 -3.17 5.94 0.02
N VAL A 2 -3.64 5.90 -1.23
CA VAL A 2 -2.75 5.72 -2.40
C VAL A 2 -1.77 6.88 -2.59
N ASP A 3 -2.24 8.13 -2.48
CA ASP A 3 -1.37 9.31 -2.59
C ASP A 3 -0.36 9.39 -1.45
N SER A 4 -0.79 9.00 -0.24
CA SER A 4 0.07 8.89 0.94
C SER A 4 1.20 7.88 0.70
N LEU A 5 0.91 6.73 0.08
CA LEU A 5 1.90 5.70 -0.20
C LEU A 5 2.93 6.15 -1.25
N ARG A 6 2.47 6.82 -2.32
CA ARG A 6 3.38 7.40 -3.32
C ARG A 6 4.32 8.44 -2.73
N ALA A 7 3.85 9.23 -1.78
CA ALA A 7 4.68 10.22 -1.11
C ALA A 7 5.80 9.61 -0.24
N HIS A 8 5.69 8.32 0.13
CA HIS A 8 6.71 7.64 0.93
C HIS A 8 7.81 6.95 0.10
N LEU A 9 7.57 6.71 -1.20
CA LEU A 9 8.56 6.11 -2.10
C LEU A 9 9.88 6.90 -2.17
N PRO A 10 9.88 8.25 -2.28
CA PRO A 10 11.11 9.03 -2.31
C PRO A 10 11.92 8.96 -1.02
N THR A 11 11.26 8.97 0.14
CA THR A 11 11.93 8.87 1.45
C THR A 11 12.63 7.51 1.63
N ALA A 12 12.07 6.45 1.05
CA ALA A 12 12.66 5.12 1.04
C ALA A 12 13.66 4.89 -0.12
N GLY A 13 13.86 5.87 -1.00
CA GLY A 13 14.74 5.75 -2.17
C GLY A 13 14.24 4.78 -3.25
N LEU A 14 12.95 4.44 -3.25
CA LEU A 14 12.32 3.46 -4.14
C LEU A 14 11.71 4.08 -5.42
N ASP A 15 11.90 5.37 -5.63
CA ASP A 15 11.47 6.12 -6.82
C ASP A 15 12.61 6.40 -7.81
N GLN A 16 13.85 6.06 -7.44
CA GLN A 16 15.05 6.27 -8.24
C GLN A 16 15.55 4.94 -8.84
N GLY A 17 16.08 4.99 -10.06
CA GLY A 17 16.74 3.87 -10.70
C GLY A 17 16.19 3.51 -12.08
N GLU A 18 16.67 2.38 -12.61
CA GLU A 18 16.28 1.90 -13.93
C GLU A 18 14.83 1.41 -13.94
N MET A 19 14.08 1.79 -14.98
CA MET A 19 12.71 1.31 -15.16
C MET A 19 12.71 -0.16 -15.60
N GLN A 20 12.09 -1.03 -14.79
CA GLN A 20 11.88 -2.43 -15.13
C GLN A 20 10.41 -2.71 -15.46
N GLN A 21 10.16 -3.42 -16.57
CA GLN A 21 8.81 -3.87 -16.92
C GLN A 21 8.41 -5.10 -16.09
N VAL A 22 7.22 -5.05 -15.48
CA VAL A 22 6.63 -6.17 -14.74
C VAL A 22 5.26 -6.51 -15.36
N GLY A 23 5.14 -7.70 -15.94
CA GLY A 23 3.90 -8.20 -16.57
C GLY A 23 3.38 -9.45 -15.87
N ALA A 24 2.07 -9.51 -15.60
CA ALA A 24 1.42 -10.68 -14.99
C ALA A 24 0.01 -10.91 -15.56
N ARG A 25 -0.41 -12.18 -15.64
CA ARG A 25 -1.80 -12.56 -15.93
C ARG A 25 -2.54 -12.78 -14.63
N LEU A 26 -3.60 -12.03 -14.41
CA LEU A 26 -4.39 -12.06 -13.18
C LEU A 26 -5.88 -12.21 -13.50
N PRO A 27 -6.67 -12.80 -12.58
CA PRO A 27 -8.12 -12.84 -12.72
C PRO A 27 -8.69 -11.42 -12.85
N ALA A 28 -9.54 -11.19 -13.85
CA ALA A 28 -10.12 -9.87 -14.08
C ALA A 28 -10.99 -9.38 -12.90
N SER A 29 -11.60 -10.31 -12.15
CA SER A 29 -12.35 -10.01 -10.92
C SER A 29 -11.46 -9.39 -9.84
N LEU A 30 -10.25 -9.92 -9.65
CA LEU A 30 -9.25 -9.42 -8.71
C LEU A 30 -8.85 -7.99 -9.08
N VAL A 31 -8.47 -7.77 -10.34
CA VAL A 31 -8.06 -6.43 -10.83
C VAL A 31 -9.19 -5.42 -10.66
N ARG A 32 -10.44 -5.79 -11.01
CA ARG A 32 -11.60 -4.90 -10.82
C ARG A 32 -11.83 -4.55 -9.36
N GLN A 33 -11.75 -5.52 -8.46
CA GLN A 33 -11.95 -5.26 -7.02
C GLN A 33 -10.84 -4.36 -6.46
N ALA A 34 -9.59 -4.60 -6.85
CA ALA A 34 -8.45 -3.80 -6.42
C ALA A 34 -8.57 -2.34 -6.90
N LYS A 35 -8.98 -2.12 -8.16
CA LYS A 35 -9.28 -0.78 -8.68
C LYS A 35 -10.42 -0.10 -7.92
N ARG A 36 -11.51 -0.82 -7.62
CA ARG A 36 -12.61 -0.27 -6.81
C ARG A 36 -12.17 0.16 -5.41
N ARG A 37 -11.34 -0.65 -4.74
CA ARG A 37 -10.86 -0.32 -3.37
C ARG A 37 -9.87 0.85 -3.36
N THR A 38 -9.07 1.00 -4.40
CA THR A 38 -8.01 2.01 -4.46
C THR A 38 -8.42 3.29 -5.18
N GLY A 39 -9.50 3.26 -5.97
CA GLY A 39 -9.89 4.35 -6.88
C GLY A 39 -9.03 4.44 -8.15
N LEU A 40 -8.05 3.56 -8.33
CA LEU A 40 -7.12 3.62 -9.45
C LEU A 40 -7.72 3.04 -10.73
N SER A 41 -7.54 3.75 -11.84
CA SER A 41 -7.92 3.30 -13.18
C SER A 41 -6.76 2.64 -13.94
N SER A 42 -5.52 3.04 -13.64
CA SER A 42 -4.28 2.55 -14.26
C SER A 42 -3.83 1.22 -13.65
N ASN A 43 -3.49 0.24 -14.49
CA ASN A 43 -2.90 -1.02 -14.03
C ASN A 43 -1.47 -0.82 -13.52
N THR A 44 -0.72 0.10 -14.13
CA THR A 44 0.62 0.46 -13.69
C THR A 44 0.58 1.02 -12.28
N ASP A 45 -0.34 1.95 -12.02
CA ASP A 45 -0.50 2.57 -10.70
C ASP A 45 -0.90 1.53 -9.66
N LEU A 46 -1.79 0.61 -10.03
CA LEU A 46 -2.21 -0.48 -9.16
C LEU A 46 -1.04 -1.40 -8.80
N LEU A 47 -0.16 -1.71 -9.76
CA LEU A 47 1.06 -2.48 -9.53
C LEU A 47 2.07 -1.70 -8.68
N THR A 48 2.27 -0.41 -8.94
CA THR A 48 3.15 0.45 -8.15
C THR A 48 2.72 0.45 -6.68
N VAL A 49 1.43 0.60 -6.40
CA VAL A 49 0.91 0.56 -5.03
C VAL A 49 1.09 -0.80 -4.39
N ALA A 50 0.82 -1.89 -5.12
CA ALA A 50 0.99 -3.24 -4.59
C ALA A 50 2.45 -3.53 -4.23
N LEU A 51 3.39 -3.19 -5.11
CA LEU A 51 4.82 -3.36 -4.88
C LEU A 51 5.33 -2.42 -3.78
N ALA A 52 4.86 -1.17 -3.74
CA ALA A 52 5.19 -0.23 -2.68
C ALA A 52 4.76 -0.74 -1.31
N ASN A 53 3.54 -1.28 -1.17
CA ASN A 53 3.08 -1.87 0.09
C ASN A 53 3.99 -3.02 0.53
N LEU A 54 4.38 -3.90 -0.40
CA LEU A 54 5.25 -5.04 -0.10
C LEU A 54 6.70 -4.62 0.23
N ALA A 55 7.20 -3.59 -0.46
CA ALA A 55 8.58 -3.11 -0.28
C ALA A 55 8.73 -2.20 0.94
N LEU A 56 7.67 -1.48 1.33
CA LEU A 56 7.62 -0.60 2.50
C LEU A 56 7.10 -1.31 3.75
N GLU A 57 6.77 -2.61 3.68
CA GLU A 57 6.21 -3.38 4.79
C GLU A 57 7.17 -3.55 6.00
N ASP A 58 8.38 -2.99 5.92
CA ASP A 58 9.28 -2.84 7.06
C ASP A 58 8.60 -1.99 8.15
N ALA A 59 8.26 -2.66 9.25
CA ALA A 59 7.60 -2.17 10.45
C ALA A 59 6.07 -2.08 10.46
N PHE A 60 5.30 -2.45 9.42
CA PHE A 60 3.83 -2.53 9.63
C PHE A 60 3.48 -3.68 10.56
N ALA A 61 4.02 -4.87 10.34
CA ALA A 61 3.77 -6.01 11.21
C ALA A 61 4.26 -5.74 12.64
N ASP A 62 5.47 -5.19 12.78
CA ASP A 62 6.06 -4.88 14.09
C ASP A 62 5.35 -3.72 14.79
N ALA A 63 4.95 -2.65 14.07
CA ALA A 63 4.20 -1.55 14.65
C ALA A 63 2.74 -1.93 14.94
N PHE A 64 2.13 -2.80 14.13
CA PHE A 64 0.80 -3.33 14.38
C PHE A 64 0.80 -4.19 15.64
N GLU A 65 1.80 -5.04 15.83
CA GLU A 65 1.94 -5.80 17.08
C GLU A 65 2.33 -4.93 18.27
N ALA A 66 3.20 -3.93 18.08
CA ALA A 66 3.52 -2.98 19.14
C ALA A 66 2.30 -2.14 19.56
N ALA A 67 1.42 -1.79 18.62
CA ALA A 67 0.18 -1.06 18.87
C ALA A 67 -0.95 -1.95 19.39
N HIS A 68 -0.86 -3.28 19.21
CA HIS A 68 -1.89 -4.22 19.63
C HIS A 68 -2.04 -4.20 21.16
N GLY A 69 -3.24 -3.83 21.63
CA GLY A 69 -3.54 -3.71 23.07
C GLY A 69 -3.05 -2.43 23.74
N GLN A 70 -2.46 -1.48 23.00
CA GLN A 70 -2.12 -0.14 23.53
C GLN A 70 -3.24 0.89 23.40
N LEU A 71 -4.30 0.56 22.66
CA LEU A 71 -5.49 1.38 22.59
C LEU A 71 -6.30 1.20 23.88
N ASP A 72 -6.45 2.29 24.64
CA ASP A 72 -7.33 2.32 25.79
C ASP A 72 -8.76 1.98 25.32
N PRO A 73 -9.39 0.91 25.86
CA PRO A 73 -10.74 0.52 25.49
C PRO A 73 -11.79 1.62 25.70
N GLU A 74 -11.50 2.58 26.58
CA GLU A 74 -12.36 3.72 26.89
C GLU A 74 -12.05 4.95 26.01
N LEU A 75 -11.06 4.86 25.12
CA LEU A 75 -10.73 5.94 24.20
C LEU A 75 -11.84 6.14 23.17
N ASP A 76 -12.58 7.24 23.32
CA ASP A 76 -13.53 7.69 22.32
C ASP A 76 -12.78 8.29 21.12
N ILE A 77 -12.78 7.56 20.01
CA ILE A 77 -12.14 7.95 18.75
C ILE A 77 -13.10 8.69 17.80
N GLY A 78 -14.33 9.00 18.24
CA GLY A 78 -15.20 9.98 17.58
C GLY A 78 -15.76 9.57 16.20
N PHE A 79 -15.98 8.26 15.96
CA PHE A 79 -16.63 7.74 14.75
C PHE A 79 -17.99 7.12 15.04
#